data_AF-A0A1G1WN53-F1
#
_entry.id   AF-A0A1G1WN53-F1
#
_cell.length_a   1.000
_cell.length_b   1.000
_cell.length_c   1.000
_cell.angle_alpha   90.00
_cell.angle_beta   90.00
_cell.angle_gamma   90.00
#
_symmetry.space_group_name_H-M   'P 1'
#
loop_
_entity.id
_entity.type
_entity.pdbx_description
1 polymer ?
#
loop_
_entity_poly.entity_id
_entity_poly.type
_entity_poly.pdbx_seq_one_letter_code
_entity_poly.pdbx_strand_id
1 'polypeptide(L)'
;MGIYLNRIIFFLTLSGLAISFYLLYTYTASSPIVCLNSGCETVRASPYAYFFGVPLPAFGALMYVGIFVLSFLRTTLSKNQSGKIAKAILSFSFVGVAISAYLTYLEAFKIHAYCLWCVSSAVVISLIFLVSLFEVRRLDANSA
;
A
#
# COMPACT_ATOMS: atom_id res chain seq x y z
N MET A 1 4.98 11.50 20.69
CA MET A 1 5.51 11.55 19.30
C MET A 1 5.20 10.29 18.48
N GLY A 2 5.31 9.06 19.02
CA GLY A 2 4.88 7.84 18.31
C GLY A 2 3.40 7.83 17.88
N ILE A 3 2.53 8.52 18.62
CA ILE A 3 1.11 8.72 18.28
C ILE A 3 0.90 9.58 17.02
N TYR A 4 1.79 10.54 16.74
CA TYR A 4 1.71 11.36 15.54
C TYR A 4 2.11 10.57 14.29
N LEU A 5 3.16 9.74 14.40
CA LEU A 5 3.56 8.85 13.30
C LEU A 5 2.45 7.84 12.99
N ASN A 6 1.80 7.29 14.03
CA ASN A 6 0.66 6.40 13.83
C ASN A 6 -0.50 7.08 13.08
N ARG A 7 -0.81 8.33 13.44
CA ARG A 7 -1.83 9.13 12.74
C ARG A 7 -1.48 9.34 11.27
N ILE A 8 -0.21 9.62 10.94
CA ILE A 8 0.23 9.79 9.55
C ILE A 8 0.03 8.48 8.77
N ILE A 9 0.47 7.35 9.33
CA ILE A 9 0.28 6.02 8.72
C ILE A 9 -1.21 5.74 8.51
N PHE A 10 -2.05 6.08 9.49
CA PHE A 10 -3.50 5.89 9.42
C PHE A 10 -4.13 6.66 8.25
N PHE A 11 -3.81 7.96 8.10
CA PHE A 11 -4.33 8.76 6.99
C PHE A 11 -3.82 8.30 5.63
N LEU A 12 -2.54 7.92 5.51
CA LEU A 12 -1.99 7.35 4.28
C LEU A 12 -2.61 6.01 3.92
N THR A 13 -2.87 5.17 4.92
CA THR A 13 -3.50 3.87 4.68
C THR A 13 -4.93 4.06 4.20
N LEU A 14 -5.65 5.04 4.74
CA LEU A 14 -7.01 5.37 4.31
C LEU A 14 -7.04 5.81 2.83
N SER A 15 -6.08 6.62 2.40
CA SER A 15 -5.98 7.02 0.99
C SER A 15 -5.61 5.83 0.08
N GLY A 16 -4.66 4.99 0.49
CA GLY A 16 -4.30 3.76 -0.23
C GLY A 16 -5.47 2.76 -0.35
N LEU A 17 -6.26 2.64 0.71
CA LEU A 17 -7.46 1.81 0.75
C LEU A 17 -8.55 2.35 -0.17
N ALA A 18 -8.78 3.67 -0.16
CA ALA A 18 -9.73 4.31 -1.09
C ALA A 18 -9.34 4.09 -2.55
N ILE A 19 -8.04 4.23 -2.89
CA ILE A 19 -7.51 3.93 -4.23
C ILE A 19 -7.75 2.46 -4.58
N SER A 20 -7.38 1.53 -3.71
CA SER A 20 -7.50 0.10 -3.98
C SER A 20 -8.96 -0.34 -4.12
N PHE A 21 -9.85 0.21 -3.31
CA PHE A 21 -11.28 -0.06 -3.36
C PHE A 21 -11.93 0.51 -4.63
N TYR A 22 -11.55 1.73 -5.03
CA TYR A 22 -11.98 2.31 -6.30
C TYR A 22 -11.54 1.47 -7.50
N LEU A 23 -10.29 1.01 -7.51
CA LEU A 23 -9.80 0.12 -8.57
C LEU A 23 -10.51 -1.23 -8.54
N LEU A 24 -10.72 -1.80 -7.36
CA LEU A 24 -11.44 -3.06 -7.22
C LEU A 24 -12.88 -2.95 -7.75
N TYR A 25 -13.57 -1.85 -7.43
CA TYR A 25 -14.91 -1.57 -7.92
C TYR A 25 -14.95 -1.39 -9.43
N THR A 26 -14.02 -0.62 -10.01
CA THR A 26 -13.97 -0.43 -11.47
C THR A 26 -13.63 -1.72 -12.22
N TYR A 27 -12.79 -2.58 -11.65
CA TYR A 27 -12.46 -3.91 -12.18
C TYR A 27 -13.68 -4.86 -12.16
N THR A 28 -14.50 -4.82 -11.11
CA THR A 28 -15.69 -5.68 -11.01
C THR A 28 -16.89 -5.12 -11.79
N ALA A 29 -17.10 -3.81 -11.76
CA ALA A 29 -18.19 -3.14 -12.48
C ALA A 29 -17.93 -2.97 -13.99
N SER A 30 -16.76 -3.44 -14.49
CA SER A 30 -16.30 -3.26 -15.86
C SER A 30 -16.37 -1.81 -16.36
N SER A 31 -16.34 -0.85 -15.45
CA SER A 31 -16.39 0.58 -15.77
C SER A 31 -15.03 1.07 -16.26
N PRO A 32 -14.98 2.09 -17.13
CA PRO A 32 -13.72 2.68 -17.57
C PRO A 32 -13.00 3.32 -16.37
N ILE A 33 -11.70 3.09 -16.25
CA ILE A 33 -10.89 3.74 -15.21
C ILE A 33 -10.72 5.21 -15.58
N VAL A 34 -10.99 6.11 -14.63
CA VAL A 34 -10.70 7.54 -14.83
C VAL A 34 -9.19 7.72 -14.93
N CYS A 35 -8.68 7.93 -16.14
CA CYS A 35 -7.25 8.13 -16.37
C CYS A 35 -6.98 9.27 -17.34
N LEU A 36 -5.85 9.94 -17.11
CA LEU A 36 -5.40 11.05 -17.95
C LEU A 36 -4.97 10.59 -19.36
N ASN A 37 -4.64 9.30 -19.52
CA ASN A 37 -4.22 8.67 -20.77
C ASN A 37 -4.72 7.20 -20.82
N SER A 38 -4.58 6.53 -21.97
CA SER A 38 -4.97 5.13 -22.19
C SER A 38 -4.15 4.11 -21.40
N GLY A 39 -3.05 4.53 -20.76
CA GLY A 39 -2.12 3.63 -20.09
C GLY A 39 -2.71 2.79 -18.95
N CYS A 40 -3.73 3.30 -18.24
CA CYS A 40 -4.38 2.53 -17.18
C CYS A 40 -5.19 1.34 -17.72
N GLU A 41 -5.89 1.54 -18.84
CA GLU A 41 -6.65 0.47 -19.49
C GLU A 41 -5.68 -0.56 -20.10
N THR A 42 -4.53 -0.12 -20.64
CA THR A 42 -3.47 -1.04 -21.09
C THR A 42 -2.92 -1.90 -19.94
N VAL A 43 -2.65 -1.29 -18.77
CA VAL A 43 -2.20 -2.03 -17.58
C VAL A 43 -3.28 -2.99 -17.10
N ARG A 44 -4.55 -2.57 -17.07
CA ARG A 44 -5.69 -3.43 -16.68
C ARG A 44 -5.91 -4.61 -17.63
N ALA A 45 -5.74 -4.41 -18.94
CA ALA A 45 -5.88 -5.46 -19.93
C ALA A 45 -4.68 -6.44 -19.93
N SER A 46 -3.61 -6.11 -19.21
CA SER A 46 -2.42 -6.95 -19.14
C SER A 46 -2.65 -8.20 -18.26
N PRO A 47 -1.94 -9.32 -18.52
CA PRO A 47 -2.01 -10.50 -17.66
C PRO A 47 -1.49 -10.25 -16.24
N TYR A 48 -0.75 -9.16 -16.02
CA TYR A 48 -0.24 -8.78 -14.69
C TYR A 48 -1.30 -8.13 -13.80
N ALA A 49 -2.43 -7.69 -14.37
CA ALA A 49 -3.54 -7.13 -13.63
C ALA A 49 -4.29 -8.20 -12.81
N TYR A 50 -4.12 -9.47 -13.14
CA TYR A 50 -4.71 -10.61 -12.46
C TYR A 50 -3.62 -11.56 -11.98
N PHE A 51 -3.53 -11.76 -10.67
CA PHE A 51 -2.62 -12.71 -10.06
C PHE A 51 -3.42 -13.92 -9.56
N PHE A 52 -3.19 -15.11 -10.14
CA PHE A 52 -3.98 -16.32 -9.84
C PHE A 52 -5.51 -16.14 -10.03
N GLY A 53 -5.92 -15.33 -11.01
CA GLY A 53 -7.33 -15.01 -11.26
C GLY A 53 -7.93 -13.98 -10.29
N VAL A 54 -7.16 -13.48 -9.32
CA VAL A 54 -7.57 -12.42 -8.40
C VAL A 54 -7.03 -11.07 -8.91
N PRO A 55 -7.87 -10.02 -8.99
CA PRO A 55 -7.42 -8.72 -9.45
C PRO A 55 -6.39 -8.14 -8.48
N LEU A 56 -5.30 -7.61 -9.02
CA LEU A 56 -4.21 -6.97 -8.26
C LEU A 56 -4.69 -5.93 -7.22
N PRO A 57 -5.70 -5.08 -7.51
CA PRO A 57 -6.31 -4.18 -6.51
C PRO A 57 -6.81 -4.87 -5.24
N ALA A 58 -7.23 -6.14 -5.31
CA ALA A 58 -7.68 -6.89 -4.13
C ALA A 58 -6.52 -7.18 -3.17
N PHE A 59 -5.33 -7.50 -3.70
CA PHE A 59 -4.13 -7.67 -2.87
C PHE A 59 -3.72 -6.36 -2.20
N GLY A 60 -3.77 -5.25 -2.95
CA GLY A 60 -3.55 -3.91 -2.40
C GLY A 60 -4.53 -3.59 -1.27
N ALA A 61 -5.83 -3.82 -1.49
CA ALA A 61 -6.86 -3.61 -0.48
C ALA A 61 -6.61 -4.45 0.78
N LEU A 62 -6.29 -5.75 0.62
CA LEU A 62 -6.01 -6.65 1.75
C LEU A 62 -4.80 -6.19 2.56
N MET A 63 -3.74 -5.73 1.89
CA MET A 63 -2.56 -5.18 2.55
C MET A 63 -2.87 -3.87 3.30
N TYR A 64 -3.57 -2.92 2.68
CA TYR A 64 -3.94 -1.67 3.34
C TYR A 64 -4.88 -1.91 4.52
N VAL A 65 -5.84 -2.83 4.41
CA VAL A 65 -6.69 -3.25 5.53
C VAL A 65 -5.84 -3.81 6.68
N GLY A 66 -4.85 -4.66 6.38
CA GLY A 66 -3.93 -5.19 7.39
C GLY A 66 -3.17 -4.09 8.13
N ILE A 67 -2.61 -3.13 7.40
CA ILE A 67 -1.89 -1.98 7.99
C ILE A 67 -2.84 -1.10 8.82
N PHE A 68 -4.08 -0.89 8.34
CA PHE A 68 -5.09 -0.10 9.03
C PHE A 68 -5.47 -0.72 10.37
N VAL A 69 -5.75 -2.02 10.39
CA VAL A 69 -6.09 -2.78 11.60
C VAL A 69 -4.91 -2.77 12.58
N LEU A 70 -3.68 -2.98 12.11
CA LEU A 70 -2.48 -2.92 12.94
C LEU A 70 -2.28 -1.52 13.55
N SER A 71 -2.46 -0.46 12.75
CA SER A 71 -2.36 0.93 13.22
C SER A 71 -3.45 1.27 14.25
N PHE A 72 -4.67 0.75 14.07
CA PHE A 72 -5.76 0.90 15.02
C PHE A 72 -5.47 0.15 16.34
N LEU A 73 -5.10 -1.14 16.26
CA LEU A 73 -4.74 -1.97 17.42
C LEU A 73 -3.61 -1.33 18.24
N ARG A 74 -2.64 -0.71 17.57
CA ARG A 74 -1.54 0.00 18.23
C ARG A 74 -2.01 1.19 19.08
N THR A 75 -3.11 1.83 18.71
CA THR A 75 -3.69 2.95 19.48
C THR A 75 -4.39 2.46 20.74
N THR A 76 -4.95 1.25 20.70
CA THR A 76 -5.68 0.62 21.82
C THR A 76 -4.76 -0.18 22.76
N LEU A 77 -3.68 -0.78 22.24
CA LEU A 77 -2.79 -1.65 23.01
C LEU A 77 -1.69 -0.89 23.76
N SER A 78 -1.28 -1.42 24.92
CA SER A 78 -0.26 -0.83 25.80
C SER A 78 1.12 -0.72 25.13
N LYS A 79 1.94 0.25 25.56
CA LYS A 79 3.28 0.60 25.02
C LYS A 79 4.19 -0.61 24.81
N ASN A 80 4.06 -1.66 25.61
CA ASN A 80 4.90 -2.86 25.53
C ASN A 80 4.68 -3.69 24.25
N GLN A 81 3.48 -3.64 23.64
CA GLN A 81 3.16 -4.34 22.39
C GLN A 81 3.42 -3.46 21.15
N SER A 82 3.63 -2.16 21.34
CA SER A 82 3.81 -1.21 20.24
C SER A 82 5.02 -1.51 19.36
N GLY A 83 6.10 -2.08 19.93
CA GLY A 83 7.30 -2.48 19.17
C GLY A 83 7.04 -3.64 18.20
N LYS A 84 6.28 -4.65 18.61
CA LYS A 84 5.93 -5.80 17.75
C LYS A 84 5.04 -5.36 16.60
N ILE A 85 4.06 -4.50 16.88
CA ILE A 85 3.13 -3.99 15.86
C ILE A 85 3.86 -3.10 14.85
N ALA A 86 4.78 -2.23 15.30
CA ALA A 86 5.58 -1.40 14.40
C ALA A 86 6.43 -2.25 13.44
N LYS A 87 7.06 -3.33 13.94
CA LYS A 87 7.81 -4.30 13.12
C LYS A 87 6.91 -5.08 12.15
N ALA A 88 5.68 -5.42 12.56
CA ALA A 88 4.70 -6.04 11.67
C ALA A 88 4.32 -5.09 10.52
N ILE A 89 3.95 -3.83 10.83
CA ILE A 89 3.62 -2.81 9.81
C ILE A 89 4.79 -2.62 8.84
N LEU A 90 6.03 -2.59 9.35
CA LEU A 90 7.23 -2.49 8.53
C LEU A 90 7.32 -3.67 7.54
N SER A 91 7.14 -4.90 8.03
CA SER A 91 7.20 -6.09 7.19
C SER A 91 6.13 -6.08 6.09
N PHE A 92 4.89 -5.71 6.44
CA PHE A 92 3.81 -5.57 5.45
C PHE A 92 4.11 -4.49 4.43
N SER A 93 4.60 -3.34 4.88
CA SER A 93 4.93 -2.21 4.00
C SER A 93 6.12 -2.55 3.08
N PHE A 94 7.10 -3.29 3.57
CA PHE A 94 8.24 -3.76 2.78
C PHE A 94 7.78 -4.67 1.64
N VAL A 95 6.90 -5.64 1.93
CA VAL A 95 6.30 -6.50 0.90
C VAL A 95 5.51 -5.65 -0.11
N GLY A 96 4.72 -4.69 0.36
CA GLY A 96 3.99 -3.77 -0.50
C GLY A 96 4.87 -2.93 -1.43
N VAL A 97 5.99 -2.40 -0.92
CA VAL A 97 6.98 -1.68 -1.71
C VAL A 97 7.65 -2.60 -2.72
N ALA A 98 8.02 -3.82 -2.34
CA ALA A 98 8.63 -4.79 -3.25
C ALA A 98 7.68 -5.16 -4.42
N ILE A 99 6.40 -5.41 -4.11
CA ILE A 99 5.37 -5.66 -5.13
C ILE A 99 5.18 -4.44 -6.01
N SER A 100 5.12 -3.24 -5.42
CA SER A 100 4.95 -1.98 -6.17
C SER A 100 6.13 -1.72 -7.10
N ALA A 101 7.36 -1.92 -6.63
CA ALA A 101 8.57 -1.79 -7.44
C ALA A 101 8.59 -2.79 -8.60
N TYR A 102 8.15 -4.03 -8.37
CA TYR A 102 8.01 -5.04 -9.41
C TYR A 102 6.96 -4.64 -10.46
N LEU A 103 5.82 -4.09 -10.05
CA LEU A 103 4.80 -3.59 -10.96
C LEU A 103 5.29 -2.40 -11.78
N THR A 104 5.95 -1.43 -11.15
CA THR A 104 6.54 -0.29 -11.86
C THR A 104 7.59 -0.73 -12.88
N TYR A 105 8.38 -1.77 -12.54
CA TYR A 105 9.29 -2.39 -13.50
C TYR A 105 8.54 -3.00 -14.71
N LEU A 106 7.44 -3.71 -14.47
CA LEU A 106 6.60 -4.25 -15.55
C LEU A 106 5.95 -3.15 -16.41
N GLU A 107 5.44 -2.09 -15.79
CA GLU A 107 4.86 -0.93 -16.48
C GLU A 107 5.88 -0.27 -17.43
N ALA A 108 7.12 -0.07 -16.96
CA ALA A 108 8.18 0.58 -17.74
C ALA A 108 8.77 -0.31 -18.85
N PHE A 109 9.00 -1.60 -18.57
CA PHE A 109 9.76 -2.48 -19.48
C PHE A 109 8.91 -3.45 -20.31
N LYS A 110 7.73 -3.85 -19.82
CA LYS A 110 6.87 -4.83 -20.52
C LYS A 110 5.68 -4.17 -21.19
N ILE A 111 4.97 -3.31 -20.46
CA ILE A 111 3.70 -2.73 -20.91
C ILE A 111 3.96 -1.42 -21.68
N HIS A 112 5.06 -0.73 -21.39
CA HIS A 112 5.38 0.60 -21.92
C HIS A 112 4.24 1.61 -21.70
N ALA A 113 3.52 1.45 -20.59
CA ALA A 113 2.39 2.28 -20.21
C ALA A 113 2.38 2.50 -18.71
N TYR A 114 2.07 3.73 -18.28
CA TYR A 114 2.04 4.12 -16.88
C TYR A 114 0.60 4.26 -16.39
N CYS A 115 0.24 3.54 -15.34
CA CYS A 115 -1.04 3.73 -14.66
C CYS A 115 -0.88 4.72 -13.50
N LEU A 116 -1.52 5.88 -13.61
CA LEU A 116 -1.40 6.95 -12.60
C LEU A 116 -1.89 6.47 -11.21
N TRP A 117 -2.90 5.62 -11.15
CA TRP A 117 -3.41 5.05 -9.91
C TRP A 117 -2.45 4.03 -9.29
N CYS A 118 -1.80 3.19 -10.10
CA CYS A 118 -0.81 2.23 -9.63
C CYS A 118 0.41 2.96 -9.06
N VAL A 119 0.93 3.96 -9.78
CA VAL A 119 2.02 4.81 -9.31
C VAL A 119 1.63 5.57 -8.03
N SER A 120 0.41 6.10 -7.96
CA SER A 120 -0.07 6.77 -6.75
C SER A 120 -0.09 5.82 -5.54
N SER A 121 -0.57 4.58 -5.72
CA SER A 121 -0.53 3.56 -4.67
C SER A 121 0.92 3.20 -4.28
N ALA A 122 1.82 3.09 -5.27
CA ALA A 122 3.25 2.84 -5.03
C ALA A 122 3.90 3.95 -4.17
N VAL A 123 3.54 5.21 -4.41
CA VAL A 123 3.99 6.35 -3.60
C VAL A 123 3.43 6.25 -2.18
N VAL A 124 2.14 5.96 -2.02
CA VAL A 124 1.50 5.83 -0.70
C VAL A 124 2.18 4.75 0.14
N ILE A 125 2.37 3.54 -0.41
CA ILE A 125 3.00 2.45 0.35
C ILE A 125 4.48 2.72 0.65
N SER A 126 5.19 3.40 -0.25
CA SER A 126 6.57 3.82 -0.02
C SER A 126 6.69 4.82 1.12
N LEU A 127 5.76 5.78 1.20
CA LEU A 127 5.69 6.71 2.32
C LEU A 127 5.36 6.00 3.64
N ILE A 128 4.40 5.06 3.63
CA ILE A 128 4.09 4.24 4.82
C ILE A 128 5.33 3.49 5.29
N PHE A 129 6.07 2.88 4.36
CA PHE A 129 7.31 2.17 4.67
C PHE A 129 8.36 3.09 5.31
N LEU A 130 8.58 4.29 4.76
CA LEU A 130 9.54 5.25 5.32
C LEU A 130 9.15 5.70 6.74
N VAL A 131 7.88 6.03 6.96
CA VAL A 131 7.38 6.43 8.29
C VAL A 131 7.50 5.27 9.28
N SER A 132 7.14 4.05 8.86
CA SER A 132 7.25 2.84 9.67
C SER A 132 8.71 2.52 10.03
N LEU A 133 9.63 2.66 9.08
CA LEU A 133 11.06 2.44 9.29
C LEU A 133 11.64 3.42 10.29
N PHE A 134 11.29 4.71 10.16
CA PHE A 134 11.71 5.74 11.12
C PHE A 134 11.18 5.43 12.53
N GLU A 135 9.96 4.93 12.62
CA GLU A 135 9.34 4.56 13.88
C GLU A 135 10.02 3.36 14.55
N VAL A 136 10.29 2.28 13.80
CA VAL A 136 10.98 1.09 14.33
C VAL A 136 12.37 1.47 14.83
N ARG A 137 13.15 2.22 14.03
CA ARG A 137 14.48 2.69 14.44
C ARG A 137 14.46 3.52 15.72
N ARG A 138 13.42 4.34 15.90
CA ARG A 138 13.25 5.12 17.13
C ARG A 138 12.95 4.24 18.33
N LEU A 139 12.11 3.22 18.16
CA LEU A 139 11.78 2.29 19.25
C LEU A 139 13.02 1.50 19.68
N ASP A 140 13.83 1.05 18.72
CA ASP A 140 15.09 0.36 19.02
C ASP A 140 16.09 1.33 19.71
N ALA A 141 16.20 2.59 19.27
CA ALA A 141 17.08 3.59 19.90
C ALA A 141 16.68 4.00 21.33
N ASN A 142 15.39 3.94 21.67
CA ASN A 142 14.90 4.20 23.03
C ASN A 142 15.03 2.98 23.97
N SER A 143 15.36 1.81 23.42
CA SER A 143 15.50 0.56 24.18
C SER A 143 16.96 0.23 24.53
N ALA A 144 17.90 1.06 24.09
CA ALA A 144 19.33 1.02 24.42
C ALA A 144 19.66 2.10 25.46
#